data_AF-A0A3P7KWB1-F1
#
_entry.id   AF-A0A3P7KWB1-F1
#
_cell.length_a   1.000
_cell.length_b   1.000
_cell.length_c   1.000
_cell.angle_alpha   90.00
_cell.angle_beta   90.00
_cell.angle_gamma   90.00
#
_symmetry.space_group_name_H-M   'P 1'
#
loop_
_entity.id
_entity.type
_entity.pdbx_description
1 polymer ?
#
loop_
_entity_poly.entity_id
_entity_poly.type
_entity_poly.pdbx_seq_one_letter_code
_entity_poly.pdbx_strand_id
1 'polypeptide(L)'
;PLFTWWVTSVQVIVCIASLLIYGLGPAGWERVEMKDEVIDVSLAMRQVSYFEPVNLWIGPRFADLIRLGAKYSPCMRREPGLWRLINEERVKENETGCCVFNDRTGCYQTGQSSCPRTLATWHKWSRPKPPTLKKSKSESAIVDLEKNSVGLTVSRRRGSITSAVSRHSWRTAGAVCGQDPE
;
A
#
# COMPACT_ATOMS: atom_id res chain seq x y z
N PRO A 1 -6.87 45.66 6.67
CA PRO A 1 -5.66 44.83 6.91
C PRO A 1 -5.63 44.15 8.30
N LEU A 2 -6.73 43.48 8.70
CA LEU A 2 -6.78 42.58 9.87
C LEU A 2 -6.90 41.12 9.42
N PHE A 3 -7.65 40.90 8.33
CA PHE A 3 -7.84 39.60 7.70
C PHE A 3 -6.52 38.95 7.26
N THR A 4 -5.63 39.72 6.61
CA THR A 4 -4.33 39.21 6.16
C THR A 4 -3.44 38.79 7.33
N TRP A 5 -3.41 39.58 8.42
CA TRP A 5 -2.66 39.23 9.63
C TRP A 5 -3.17 37.94 10.25
N TRP A 6 -4.49 37.81 10.43
CA TRP A 6 -5.10 36.59 10.96
C TRP A 6 -4.75 35.36 10.12
N VAL A 7 -4.89 35.44 8.79
CA VAL A 7 -4.55 34.35 7.87
C VAL A 7 -3.07 33.99 7.97
N THR A 8 -2.17 34.98 7.99
CA THR A 8 -0.73 34.71 8.15
C THR A 8 -0.40 34.07 9.50
N SER A 9 -1.04 34.49 10.59
CA SER A 9 -0.84 33.89 11.91
C SER A 9 -1.27 32.43 11.95
N VAL A 10 -2.45 32.11 11.41
CA VAL A 10 -2.92 30.72 11.31
C VAL A 10 -1.97 29.89 10.45
N GLN A 11 -1.52 30.41 9.30
CA GLN A 11 -0.58 29.71 8.42
C GLN A 11 0.76 29.41 9.11
N VAL A 12 1.31 30.37 9.87
CA VAL A 12 2.55 30.16 10.65
C VAL A 12 2.34 29.11 11.73
N ILE A 13 1.22 29.15 12.47
CA ILE A 13 0.91 28.16 13.51
C ILE A 13 0.80 26.75 12.90
N VAL A 14 0.09 26.59 11.79
CA VAL A 14 -0.06 25.29 11.09
C VAL A 14 1.29 24.78 10.57
N CYS A 15 2.12 25.68 10.05
CA CYS A 15 3.48 25.33 9.60
C CYS A 15 4.32 24.80 10.76
N ILE A 16 4.36 25.52 11.89
CA ILE A 16 5.10 25.12 13.09
C ILE A 16 4.58 23.77 13.62
N ALA A 17 3.26 23.60 13.75
CA ALA A 17 2.66 22.35 14.21
C ALA A 17 3.04 21.17 13.29
N SER A 18 3.05 21.38 11.98
CA SER A 18 3.43 20.35 11.00
C SER A 18 4.91 19.95 11.15
N LEU A 19 5.81 20.91 11.40
CA LEU A 19 7.23 20.63 11.61
C LEU A 19 7.49 19.90 12.94
N LEU A 20 6.73 20.20 13.98
CA LEU A 20 6.86 19.54 15.29
C LEU A 20 6.34 18.09 15.26
N ILE A 21 5.29 17.80 14.49
CA ILE A 21 4.68 16.46 14.42
C ILE A 21 5.42 15.54 13.45
N TYR A 22 5.79 16.04 12.26
CA TYR A 22 6.38 15.24 11.19
C TYR A 22 7.91 15.37 11.08
N GLY A 23 8.49 16.38 11.73
CA GLY A 23 9.94 16.62 11.73
C GLY A 23 10.43 17.39 10.50
N LEU A 24 11.75 17.61 10.44
CA LEU A 24 12.43 18.33 9.37
C LEU A 24 12.96 17.36 8.32
N GLY A 25 12.64 17.64 7.05
CA GLY A 25 13.23 16.93 5.91
C GLY A 25 14.64 17.44 5.57
N PRO A 26 15.43 16.67 4.81
CA PRO A 26 16.72 17.12 4.31
C PRO A 26 16.55 18.33 3.38
N ALA A 27 17.23 19.43 3.71
CA ALA A 27 17.24 20.65 2.90
C ALA A 27 18.52 20.71 2.05
N GLY A 28 18.38 20.98 0.75
CA GLY A 28 19.50 21.01 -0.18
C GLY A 28 19.04 21.22 -1.62
N TRP A 29 19.99 21.16 -2.55
CA TRP A 29 19.75 21.33 -3.98
C TRP A 29 19.78 20.00 -4.75
N GLU A 30 20.44 18.99 -4.17
CA GLU A 30 20.64 17.68 -4.78
C GLU A 30 19.83 16.60 -4.06
N ARG A 31 19.39 15.58 -4.82
CA ARG A 31 18.66 14.44 -4.28
C ARG A 31 19.57 13.66 -3.33
N VAL A 32 19.06 13.34 -2.15
CA VAL A 32 19.82 12.55 -1.16
C VAL A 32 19.42 11.09 -1.31
N GLU A 33 20.43 10.22 -1.48
CA GLU A 33 20.24 8.78 -1.41
C GLU A 33 20.03 8.37 0.05
N MET A 34 18.86 7.82 0.35
CA MET A 34 18.58 7.22 1.65
C MET A 34 18.78 5.71 1.54
N LYS A 35 19.47 5.14 2.52
CA LYS A 35 19.68 3.69 2.62
C LYS A 35 18.90 3.19 3.83
N ASP A 36 18.03 2.22 3.60
CA ASP A 36 17.30 1.55 4.67
C ASP A 36 17.43 0.04 4.52
N GLU A 37 17.42 -0.67 5.64
CA GLU A 37 17.53 -2.13 5.66
C GLU A 37 16.14 -2.71 5.84
N VAL A 38 15.68 -3.44 4.82
CA VAL A 38 14.35 -4.04 4.80
C VAL A 38 14.52 -5.56 4.80
N ILE A 39 13.72 -6.22 5.64
CA ILE A 39 13.60 -7.68 5.62
C ILE A 39 12.83 -8.06 4.36
N ASP A 40 13.47 -8.83 3.49
CA ASP A 40 12.88 -9.36 2.27
C ASP A 40 11.93 -10.53 2.57
N VAL A 41 11.10 -10.92 1.61
CA VAL A 41 10.15 -12.05 1.74
C VAL A 41 10.83 -13.40 1.98
N SER A 42 12.14 -13.47 1.69
CA SER A 42 13.02 -14.59 1.99
C SER A 42 13.56 -14.60 3.44
N LEU A 43 13.10 -13.69 4.30
CA LEU A 43 13.62 -13.42 5.66
C LEU A 43 15.09 -12.95 5.68
N ALA A 44 15.71 -12.73 4.52
CA ALA A 44 17.04 -12.17 4.42
C ALA A 44 17.00 -10.64 4.55
N MET A 45 18.02 -10.07 5.19
CA MET A 45 18.17 -8.62 5.24
C MET A 45 18.72 -8.11 3.91
N ARG A 46 18.05 -7.13 3.31
CA ARG A 46 18.50 -6.47 2.08
C ARG A 46 18.54 -4.97 2.29
N GLN A 47 19.67 -4.35 1.97
CA GLN A 47 19.77 -2.90 1.92
C GLN A 47 19.10 -2.39 0.65
N VAL A 48 18.08 -1.56 0.83
CA VAL A 48 17.34 -0.89 -0.24
C VAL A 48 17.71 0.58 -0.20
N SER A 49 18.29 1.08 -1.29
CA SER A 49 18.46 2.52 -1.47
C SER A 49 17.30 3.10 -2.28
N TYR A 50 16.81 4.25 -1.84
CA TYR A 50 15.81 5.02 -2.54
C TYR A 50 16.21 6.50 -2.57
N PHE A 51 15.78 7.19 -3.62
CA PHE A 51 16.05 8.62 -3.79
C PHE A 51 14.86 9.43 -3.31
N GLU A 52 15.05 10.23 -2.25
CA GLU A 52 14.04 11.18 -1.79
C GLU A 52 14.32 12.57 -2.37
N PRO A 53 13.32 13.25 -2.96
CA PRO A 53 13.50 14.63 -3.38
C PRO A 53 13.67 15.54 -2.14
N VAL A 54 14.68 16.40 -2.18
CA VAL A 54 14.96 17.37 -1.12
C VAL A 54 14.01 18.57 -1.17
N ASN A 55 13.84 19.22 -0.03
CA ASN A 55 13.15 20.49 0.03
C ASN A 55 14.11 21.63 -0.29
N LEU A 56 13.64 22.59 -1.09
CA LEU A 56 14.40 23.81 -1.40
C LEU A 56 14.55 24.73 -0.17
N TRP A 57 13.58 24.68 0.75
CA TRP A 57 13.52 25.48 1.98
C TRP A 57 13.09 24.59 3.16
N ILE A 58 13.12 25.15 4.37
CA ILE A 58 12.75 24.45 5.61
C ILE A 58 11.31 23.93 5.52
N GLY A 59 11.13 22.61 5.62
CA GLY A 59 9.83 21.96 5.51
C GLY A 59 9.84 20.48 5.90
N PRO A 60 8.66 19.85 6.06
CA PRO A 60 8.53 18.40 6.34
C PRO A 60 9.02 17.55 5.16
N ARG A 61 9.33 16.27 5.39
CA ARG A 61 9.75 15.34 4.31
C ARG A 61 8.71 15.22 3.19
N PHE A 62 9.15 14.84 2.00
CA PHE A 62 8.28 14.72 0.83
C PHE A 62 7.17 13.68 1.03
N ALA A 63 7.48 12.55 1.66
CA ALA A 63 6.49 11.54 2.00
C ALA A 63 5.38 12.10 2.92
N ASP A 64 5.73 12.97 3.86
CA ASP A 64 4.77 13.57 4.79
C ASP A 64 3.96 14.69 4.13
N LEU A 65 4.54 15.42 3.18
CA LEU A 65 3.80 16.37 2.35
C LEU A 65 2.69 15.67 1.53
N ILE A 66 2.93 14.44 1.07
CA ILE A 66 1.90 13.63 0.40
C ILE A 66 0.83 13.19 1.39
N ARG A 67 1.21 12.72 2.58
CA ARG A 67 0.26 12.31 3.63
C ARG A 67 -0.63 13.47 4.09
N LEU A 68 -0.07 14.67 4.16
CA LEU A 68 -0.79 15.90 4.48
C LEU A 68 -1.69 16.40 3.31
N GLY A 69 -1.57 15.80 2.13
CA GLY A 69 -2.29 16.26 0.93
C GLY A 69 -1.77 17.59 0.38
N ALA A 70 -0.63 18.09 0.87
CA ALA A 70 0.01 19.30 0.38
C ALA A 70 0.71 19.08 -0.98
N LYS A 71 0.99 17.82 -1.33
CA LYS A 71 1.62 17.44 -2.59
C LYS A 71 1.06 16.13 -3.14
N TYR A 72 0.95 16.03 -4.46
CA TYR A 72 0.54 14.81 -5.14
C TYR A 72 1.72 13.88 -5.39
N SER A 73 1.49 12.56 -5.30
CA SER A 73 2.47 11.56 -5.72
C SER A 73 2.59 11.52 -7.25
N PRO A 74 3.77 11.16 -7.81
CA PRO A 74 3.98 11.10 -9.27
C PRO A 74 2.97 10.23 -10.01
N CYS A 75 2.46 9.17 -9.37
CA CYS A 75 1.51 8.23 -9.98
C CYS A 75 0.08 8.80 -10.13
N MET A 76 -0.29 9.87 -9.41
CA MET A 76 -1.61 10.49 -9.57
C MET A 76 -1.74 11.27 -10.88
N ARG A 77 -0.62 11.77 -11.43
CA ARG A 77 -0.60 12.55 -12.68
C ARG A 77 -0.25 11.65 -13.86
N ARG A 78 -0.89 11.89 -15.01
CA ARG A 78 -0.67 11.11 -16.24
C ARG A 78 0.50 11.62 -17.05
N GLU A 79 1.72 11.30 -16.60
CA GLU A 79 2.96 11.61 -17.32
C GLU A 79 3.34 10.49 -18.31
N PRO A 80 3.52 10.78 -19.61
CA PRO A 80 3.69 9.73 -20.63
C PRO A 80 4.91 8.82 -20.38
N GLY A 81 6.01 9.37 -19.89
CA GLY A 81 7.22 8.59 -19.56
C GLY A 81 7.01 7.61 -18.40
N LEU A 82 6.35 8.06 -17.33
CA LEU A 82 6.01 7.21 -16.18
C LEU A 82 5.02 6.12 -16.56
N TRP A 83 3.99 6.46 -17.35
CA TRP A 83 2.99 5.49 -17.79
C TRP A 83 3.53 4.44 -18.76
N ARG A 84 4.57 4.77 -19.56
CA ARG A 84 5.28 3.78 -20.36
C ARG A 84 5.96 2.73 -19.46
N LEU A 85 6.69 3.18 -18.44
CA LEU A 85 7.37 2.29 -17.49
C LEU A 85 6.37 1.41 -16.72
N ILE A 86 5.28 2.01 -16.21
CA ILE A 86 4.21 1.26 -15.53
C ILE A 86 3.61 0.21 -16.46
N ASN A 87 3.38 0.52 -17.74
CA ASN A 87 2.84 -0.46 -18.68
C ASN A 87 3.82 -1.61 -18.96
N GLU A 88 5.12 -1.34 -19.02
CA GLU A 88 6.17 -2.37 -19.16
C GLU A 88 6.18 -3.28 -17.93
N GLU A 89 6.14 -2.71 -16.73
CA GLU A 89 6.03 -3.47 -15.47
C GLU A 89 4.75 -4.30 -15.43
N ARG A 90 3.60 -3.76 -15.85
CA ARG A 90 2.34 -4.53 -15.90
C ARG A 90 2.39 -5.73 -16.84
N VAL A 91 3.11 -5.64 -17.95
CA VAL A 91 3.30 -6.79 -18.86
C VAL A 91 4.11 -7.88 -18.15
N LYS A 92 5.16 -7.51 -17.44
CA LYS A 92 5.96 -8.45 -16.62
C LYS A 92 5.14 -9.03 -15.47
N GLU A 93 4.37 -8.21 -14.76
CA GLU A 93 3.48 -8.64 -13.67
C GLU A 93 2.37 -9.60 -14.12
N ASN A 94 1.94 -9.54 -15.38
CA ASN A 94 0.96 -10.48 -15.93
C ASN A 94 1.50 -11.92 -16.03
N GLU A 95 2.82 -12.10 -16.05
CA GLU A 95 3.45 -13.40 -16.03
C GLU A 95 3.64 -13.93 -14.61
N THR A 96 3.73 -13.05 -13.62
CA THR A 96 3.92 -13.41 -12.21
C THR A 96 2.63 -13.93 -11.55
N GLY A 97 2.79 -14.58 -10.41
CA GLY A 97 1.70 -15.15 -9.61
C GLY A 97 1.97 -14.99 -8.12
N CYS A 98 1.12 -15.58 -7.30
CA CYS A 98 1.25 -15.59 -5.85
C CYS A 98 1.90 -16.88 -5.38
N CYS A 99 3.02 -16.79 -4.69
CA CYS A 99 3.69 -17.91 -4.04
C CYS A 99 3.24 -17.95 -2.57
N VAL A 100 2.55 -19.02 -2.19
CA VAL A 100 1.97 -19.21 -0.84
C VAL A 100 2.77 -20.29 -0.12
N PHE A 101 3.33 -19.97 1.04
CA PHE A 101 4.08 -20.95 1.82
C PHE A 101 3.16 -22.04 2.38
N ASN A 102 3.65 -23.29 2.40
CA ASN A 102 2.87 -24.46 2.85
C ASN A 102 2.49 -24.40 4.34
N ASP A 103 3.29 -23.70 5.14
CA ASP A 103 3.05 -23.43 6.56
C ASP A 103 2.03 -22.31 6.80
N ARG A 104 1.55 -21.65 5.74
CA ARG A 104 0.66 -20.48 5.76
C ARG A 104 1.23 -19.27 6.52
N THR A 105 2.56 -19.16 6.61
CA THR A 105 3.23 -18.02 7.26
C THR A 105 3.06 -16.73 6.46
N GLY A 106 2.89 -16.84 5.13
CA GLY A 106 2.63 -15.69 4.27
C GLY A 106 2.50 -16.05 2.80
N CYS A 107 2.37 -15.01 1.99
CA CYS A 107 2.41 -15.11 0.54
C CYS A 107 3.08 -13.87 -0.06
N TYR A 108 3.73 -14.03 -1.22
CA TYR A 108 4.38 -12.95 -1.93
C TYR A 108 4.24 -13.13 -3.45
N GLN A 109 4.35 -12.03 -4.19
CA GLN A 109 4.26 -12.04 -5.65
C GLN A 109 5.62 -12.44 -6.24
N THR A 110 5.63 -13.43 -7.14
CA THR A 110 6.86 -13.86 -7.82
C THR A 110 6.56 -14.68 -9.08
N GLY A 111 7.59 -14.89 -9.91
CA GLY A 111 7.53 -15.78 -11.05
C GLY A 111 7.42 -17.26 -10.66
N GLN A 112 7.02 -18.12 -11.60
CA GLN A 112 6.91 -19.56 -11.36
C GLN A 112 8.28 -20.22 -11.09
N SER A 113 9.35 -19.68 -11.67
CA SER A 113 10.73 -20.16 -11.50
C SER A 113 11.31 -19.85 -10.13
N SER A 114 10.98 -18.68 -9.59
CA SER A 114 11.61 -18.12 -8.38
C SER A 114 10.88 -18.54 -7.09
N CYS A 115 9.71 -19.20 -7.22
CA CYS A 115 8.97 -19.81 -6.11
C CYS A 115 9.52 -21.21 -5.76
N PRO A 116 9.91 -21.48 -4.50
CA PRO A 116 10.47 -22.77 -4.09
C PRO A 116 9.41 -23.87 -4.10
N ARG A 117 9.56 -24.87 -4.99
CA ARG A 117 8.58 -25.96 -5.16
C ARG A 117 8.37 -26.87 -3.94
N THR A 118 9.33 -26.90 -3.01
CA THR A 118 9.28 -27.76 -1.81
C THR A 118 8.63 -27.06 -0.61
N LEU A 119 8.76 -25.73 -0.51
CA LEU A 119 8.32 -24.95 0.64
C LEU A 119 7.04 -24.15 0.38
N ALA A 120 6.71 -23.92 -0.90
CA ALA A 120 5.59 -23.09 -1.30
C ALA A 120 4.87 -23.63 -2.54
N THR A 121 3.63 -23.19 -2.70
CA THR A 121 2.78 -23.48 -3.85
C THR A 121 2.55 -22.21 -4.65
N TRP A 122 2.75 -22.28 -5.97
CA TRP A 122 2.56 -21.14 -6.86
C TRP A 122 1.15 -21.13 -7.46
N HIS A 123 0.46 -20.02 -7.30
CA HIS A 123 -0.89 -19.80 -7.79
C HIS A 123 -0.92 -18.62 -8.76
N LYS A 124 -1.37 -18.86 -10.00
CA LYS A 124 -1.65 -17.79 -10.95
C LYS A 124 -3.12 -17.42 -10.93
N TRP A 125 -3.40 -16.12 -10.90
CA TRP A 125 -4.76 -15.63 -11.12
C TRP A 125 -5.22 -16.01 -12.53
N SER A 126 -6.25 -16.85 -12.61
CA SER A 126 -6.95 -17.12 -13.86
C SER A 126 -8.35 -16.53 -13.75
N ARG A 127 -8.83 -15.88 -14.83
CA ARG A 127 -10.20 -15.37 -14.83
C ARG A 127 -11.15 -16.55 -14.61
N PRO A 128 -12.01 -16.53 -13.57
CA PRO A 128 -12.99 -17.58 -13.40
C PRO A 128 -13.85 -17.62 -14.66
N LYS A 129 -13.86 -18.76 -15.35
CA LYS A 129 -14.83 -18.98 -16.43
C LYS A 129 -16.22 -18.89 -15.78
N PRO A 130 -17.17 -18.12 -16.33
CA PRO A 130 -18.53 -18.15 -15.81
C PRO A 130 -18.98 -19.61 -15.79
N PRO A 131 -19.57 -20.09 -14.68
CA PRO A 131 -19.99 -21.47 -14.60
C PRO A 131 -20.91 -21.77 -15.78
N THR A 132 -20.55 -22.76 -16.58
CA THR A 132 -21.43 -23.25 -17.64
C THR A 132 -22.63 -23.88 -16.94
N LEU A 133 -23.75 -23.16 -16.94
CA LEU A 133 -25.06 -23.66 -16.53
C LEU A 133 -25.42 -24.81 -17.48
N LYS A 134 -24.98 -26.04 -17.16
CA LYS A 134 -25.61 -27.23 -17.67
C LYS A 134 -26.99 -27.28 -17.02
N LYS A 135 -28.02 -26.93 -17.79
CA LYS A 135 -29.43 -27.09 -17.41
C LYS A 135 -29.69 -28.60 -17.25
N SER A 136 -29.33 -29.14 -16.09
CA SER A 136 -29.73 -30.48 -15.67
C SER A 136 -31.16 -30.38 -15.16
N LYS A 137 -32.04 -31.13 -15.81
CA LYS A 137 -33.47 -31.24 -15.56
C LYS A 137 -33.71 -31.86 -14.16
N SER A 138 -33.63 -31.06 -13.11
CA SER A 138 -34.07 -31.41 -11.75
C SER A 138 -34.38 -30.14 -10.95
N GLU A 139 -35.27 -29.32 -11.52
CA GLU A 139 -35.83 -28.13 -10.87
C GLU A 139 -37.17 -28.54 -10.27
N SER A 140 -37.20 -28.95 -8.99
CA SER A 140 -38.37 -28.99 -8.09
C SER A 140 -38.06 -29.76 -6.80
N ALA A 141 -37.39 -29.13 -5.82
CA ALA A 141 -37.42 -29.62 -4.42
C ALA A 141 -36.82 -28.68 -3.36
N ILE A 142 -36.01 -27.67 -3.71
CA ILE A 142 -35.29 -26.86 -2.71
C ILE A 142 -35.61 -25.36 -2.89
N VAL A 143 -36.90 -24.98 -2.87
CA VAL A 143 -37.29 -23.56 -2.75
C VAL A 143 -38.20 -23.31 -1.53
N ASP A 144 -38.58 -24.36 -0.78
CA ASP A 144 -39.55 -24.24 0.32
C ASP A 144 -38.97 -24.34 1.74
N LEU A 145 -37.64 -24.28 1.93
CA LEU A 145 -37.01 -24.38 3.25
C LEU A 145 -36.18 -23.16 3.70
N GLU A 146 -36.42 -21.97 3.15
CA GLU A 146 -35.80 -20.72 3.64
C GLU A 146 -36.86 -19.63 3.91
N LYS A 147 -37.93 -20.00 4.62
CA LYS A 147 -38.96 -19.05 5.11
C LYS A 147 -39.13 -19.02 6.63
N ASN A 148 -38.29 -19.71 7.42
CA ASN A 148 -38.58 -19.86 8.86
C ASN A 148 -37.42 -19.68 9.85
N SER A 149 -36.37 -18.93 9.51
CA SER A 149 -35.39 -18.51 10.52
C SER A 149 -35.21 -16.99 10.53
N VAL A 150 -36.03 -16.38 11.38
CA VAL A 150 -35.90 -15.01 11.89
C VAL A 150 -34.54 -14.83 12.58
N GLY A 151 -33.80 -13.80 12.14
CA GLY A 151 -32.92 -12.99 12.98
C GLY A 151 -31.68 -13.65 13.60
N LEU A 152 -30.52 -13.47 12.96
CA LEU A 152 -29.26 -13.37 13.71
C LEU A 152 -28.52 -12.09 13.33
N THR A 153 -28.67 -11.11 14.21
CA THR A 153 -28.01 -9.81 14.21
C THR A 153 -26.49 -9.96 14.27
N VAL A 154 -25.78 -9.37 13.31
CA VAL A 154 -24.32 -9.17 13.36
C VAL A 154 -23.98 -8.23 14.50
N SER A 155 -23.34 -8.76 15.54
CA SER A 155 -22.88 -7.99 16.71
C SER A 155 -21.68 -7.11 16.35
N ARG A 156 -21.91 -5.80 16.26
CA ARG A 156 -20.89 -4.76 16.10
C ARG A 156 -20.27 -4.48 17.48
N ARG A 157 -19.12 -5.09 17.79
CA ARG A 157 -18.33 -4.73 18.99
C ARG A 157 -17.90 -3.26 18.90
N ARG A 158 -18.54 -2.42 19.71
CA ARG A 158 -18.14 -1.04 20.02
C ARG A 158 -17.02 -1.11 21.06
N GLY A 159 -15.77 -1.07 20.61
CA GLY A 159 -14.61 -0.93 21.49
C GLY A 159 -14.51 0.51 22.00
N SER A 160 -14.34 0.66 23.31
CA SER A 160 -14.08 1.94 23.98
C SER A 160 -12.88 2.65 23.39
N ILE A 161 -13.02 3.95 23.16
CA ILE A 161 -11.92 4.85 22.81
C ILE A 161 -11.09 5.04 24.08
N THR A 162 -10.02 4.27 24.23
CA THR A 162 -8.89 4.64 25.07
C THR A 162 -7.93 5.43 24.19
N SER A 163 -7.67 6.68 24.57
CA SER A 163 -6.68 7.55 23.92
C SER A 163 -5.28 7.04 24.24
N ALA A 164 -4.90 5.90 23.66
CA ALA A 164 -3.51 5.52 23.56
C ALA A 164 -2.89 6.43 22.50
N VAL A 165 -2.04 7.37 22.94
CA VAL A 165 -1.09 8.06 22.05
C VAL A 165 -0.12 6.99 21.55
N SER A 166 -0.57 6.25 20.54
CA SER A 166 0.29 5.42 19.72
C SER A 166 1.28 6.38 19.07
N ARG A 167 2.53 6.36 19.53
CA ARG A 167 3.64 6.85 18.73
C ARG A 167 3.68 5.93 17.51
N HIS A 168 2.89 6.26 16.50
CA HIS A 168 3.05 5.69 15.18
C HIS A 168 4.46 6.10 14.74
N SER A 169 5.42 5.20 14.95
CA SER A 169 6.67 5.20 14.21
C SER A 169 6.27 4.98 12.76
N TRP A 170 6.00 6.08 12.07
CA TRP A 170 5.69 6.03 10.66
C TRP A 170 6.93 5.48 9.98
N ARG A 171 6.83 4.27 9.41
CA ARG A 171 7.92 3.71 8.61
C ARG A 171 8.26 4.72 7.53
N THR A 172 9.54 5.08 7.49
CA THR A 172 10.09 6.04 6.52
C THR A 172 10.12 5.40 5.13
N ALA A 173 10.36 4.08 5.07
CA ALA A 173 10.26 3.27 3.87
C ALA A 173 8.98 2.41 3.86
N GLY A 174 8.23 2.49 2.76
CA GLY A 174 7.12 1.57 2.46
C GLY A 174 7.60 0.32 1.74
N ALA A 175 6.66 -0.56 1.36
CA ALA A 175 6.98 -1.65 0.44
C ALA A 175 7.45 -1.06 -0.90
N VAL A 176 8.66 -1.39 -1.33
CA VAL A 176 9.21 -0.92 -2.60
C VAL A 176 8.76 -1.90 -3.68
N CYS A 177 7.86 -1.44 -4.56
CA CYS A 177 7.48 -2.19 -5.75
C CYS A 177 8.64 -2.21 -6.76
N GLY A 178 8.82 -3.34 -7.46
CA GLY A 178 9.80 -3.45 -8.55
C GLY A 178 11.21 -3.91 -8.15
N GLN A 179 11.43 -4.34 -6.90
CA GLN A 179 12.68 -4.95 -6.44
C GLN A 179 12.57 -6.46 -6.18
N ASP A 180 11.48 -7.07 -6.64
CA ASP A 180 11.32 -8.52 -6.57
C ASP A 180 12.52 -9.20 -7.25
N PRO A 181 13.11 -10.24 -6.64
CA PRO A 181 14.18 -10.99 -7.27
C PRO A 181 13.66 -11.58 -8.60
N GLU A 182 14.42 -11.35 -9.67
CA GLU A 182 14.24 -12.05 -10.97
C GLU A 182 14.29 -13.57 -10.76
#